data_AF-A0AA49GR34-F1
#
_entry.id   AF-A0AA49GR34-F1
#
_cell.length_a   1.000
_cell.length_b   1.000
_cell.length_c   1.000
_cell.angle_alpha   90.00
_cell.angle_beta   90.00
_cell.angle_gamma   90.00
#
_symmetry.space_group_name_H-M   'P 1'
#
loop_
_entity.id
_entity.type
_entity.pdbx_description
1 polymer ?
#
loop_
_entity_poly.entity_id
_entity_poly.type
_entity_poly.pdbx_seq_one_letter_code
_entity_poly.pdbx_strand_id
1 'polypeptide(L)' 'MDTKWKHIKTIVDGELCKIEGLNIWDYEWKNTGERVSVKDPLYGQDHTLTVFEISDRGITVIFAAGEFSNCVWGIYQRL' A
#
# COMPACT_ATOMS: atom_id res chain seq x y z
N MET A 1 -8.93 -7.76 -12.01
CA MET A 1 -8.53 -7.33 -10.65
C MET A 1 -8.03 -8.52 -9.89
N ASP A 2 -6.92 -8.35 -9.18
CA ASP A 2 -6.52 -9.32 -8.17
C ASP A 2 -7.43 -9.15 -6.94
N THR A 3 -8.33 -10.10 -6.73
CA THR A 3 -9.31 -10.07 -5.62
C THR A 3 -8.68 -10.31 -4.26
N LYS A 4 -7.38 -10.62 -4.22
CA LYS A 4 -6.63 -10.86 -2.98
C LYS A 4 -6.20 -9.56 -2.29
N TRP A 5 -6.32 -8.41 -2.94
CA TRP A 5 -5.89 -7.13 -2.39
C TRP A 5 -7.08 -6.27 -2.03
N LYS A 6 -7.14 -5.82 -0.77
CA LYS A 6 -8.18 -4.90 -0.30
C LYS A 6 -7.61 -3.53 -0.07
N HIS A 7 -8.38 -2.52 -0.47
CA HIS A 7 -8.12 -1.13 -0.10
C HIS A 7 -8.17 -1.01 1.42
N ILE A 8 -7.14 -0.40 1.99
CA ILE A 8 -7.04 -0.12 3.43
C ILE A 8 -7.33 1.35 3.68
N LYS A 9 -6.59 2.23 2.99
CA LYS A 9 -6.77 3.68 3.09
C LYS A 9 -6.29 4.39 1.84
N THR A 10 -6.85 5.57 1.63
CA THR A 10 -6.26 6.62 0.80
C THR A 10 -5.80 7.72 1.73
N ILE A 11 -4.51 8.02 1.76
CA ILE A 11 -3.89 8.92 2.74
C ILE A 11 -3.01 9.96 2.04
N VAL A 12 -2.78 11.09 2.70
CA VAL A 12 -1.73 12.01 2.29
C VAL A 12 -0.36 11.52 2.78
N ASP A 13 0.69 11.92 2.08
CA ASP A 13 2.07 11.63 2.47
C ASP A 13 2.36 12.08 3.91
N GLY A 14 2.99 11.21 4.69
CA GLY A 14 3.28 11.41 6.11
C GLY A 14 2.08 11.25 7.06
N GLU A 15 0.85 11.06 6.58
CA GLU A 15 -0.29 10.76 7.44
C GLU A 15 -0.16 9.36 8.05
N LEU A 16 -0.36 9.24 9.36
CA LEU A 16 -0.22 7.99 10.09
C LEU A 16 -1.02 6.84 9.46
N CYS A 17 -0.30 5.80 9.03
CA CYS A 17 -0.88 4.60 8.46
C CYS A 17 -0.20 3.36 9.04
N LYS A 18 -0.86 2.76 10.04
CA LYS A 18 -0.37 1.58 10.72
C LYS A 18 -0.95 0.32 10.10
N ILE A 19 -0.07 -0.61 9.75
CA ILE A 19 -0.41 -1.96 9.33
C ILE A 19 0.31 -2.92 10.28
N GLU A 20 -0.44 -3.80 10.94
CA GLU A 20 0.07 -4.72 11.97
C GLU A 20 0.88 -4.02 13.09
N GLY A 21 0.51 -2.77 13.40
CA GLY A 21 1.18 -1.94 14.41
C GLY A 21 2.37 -1.13 13.93
N LEU A 22 2.92 -1.43 12.74
CA LEU A 22 4.01 -0.68 12.12
C LEU A 22 3.44 0.49 11.30
N ASN A 23 3.86 1.72 11.59
CA ASN A 23 3.56 2.87 10.71
C ASN A 23 4.43 2.76 9.46
N ILE A 24 3.81 2.69 8.28
CA ILE A 24 4.55 2.43 7.04
C ILE A 24 5.61 3.49 6.74
N TRP A 25 5.38 4.75 7.12
CA TRP A 25 6.29 5.86 6.84
C TRP A 25 7.56 5.87 7.69
N ASP A 26 7.59 5.13 8.79
CA ASP A 26 8.75 5.11 9.70
C ASP A 26 9.86 4.17 9.19
N TYR A 27 9.61 3.43 8.10
CA TYR A 27 10.49 2.39 7.58
C TYR A 27 10.79 2.58 6.09
N GLU A 28 11.93 2.07 5.65
CA GLU A 28 12.27 2.00 4.23
C GLU A 28 11.37 0.99 3.52
N TRP A 29 10.64 1.44 2.50
CA TRP A 29 9.81 0.57 1.66
C TRP A 29 10.69 -0.17 0.67
N LYS A 30 10.87 -1.48 0.87
CA LYS A 30 11.61 -2.33 -0.06
C LYS A 30 10.68 -2.78 -1.17
N ASN A 31 11.01 -2.42 -2.41
CA ASN A 31 10.28 -2.87 -3.58
C ASN A 31 10.50 -4.38 -3.77
N THR A 32 9.44 -5.17 -3.82
CA THR A 32 9.54 -6.64 -3.99
C THR A 32 9.71 -7.06 -5.45
N GLY A 33 9.54 -6.13 -6.39
CA GLY A 33 9.48 -6.38 -7.84
C GLY A 33 8.09 -6.78 -8.34
N GLU A 34 7.15 -7.05 -7.44
CA GLU A 34 5.78 -7.40 -7.80
C GLU A 34 4.92 -6.15 -8.06
N ARG A 35 3.92 -6.31 -8.94
CA ARG A 35 2.91 -5.30 -9.23
C ARG A 35 1.53 -5.92 -9.18
N VAL A 36 0.54 -5.15 -8.73
CA VAL A 36 -0.85 -5.59 -8.63
C VAL A 36 -1.79 -4.61 -9.32
N SER A 37 -2.77 -5.14 -10.05
CA SER A 37 -3.89 -4.36 -10.60
C SER A 37 -5.07 -4.33 -9.63
N VAL A 38 -5.35 -3.14 -9.08
CA VAL A 38 -6.44 -2.86 -8.14
C VAL A 38 -7.39 -1.81 -8.70
N LYS A 39 -8.58 -1.67 -8.12
CA LYS A 39 -9.47 -0.54 -8.39
C LYS A 39 -9.33 0.53 -7.32
N ASP A 40 -9.28 1.80 -7.72
CA ASP A 40 -9.43 2.90 -6.76
C ASP A 40 -10.83 2.85 -6.11
N PRO A 41 -10.95 3.23 -4.84
CA PRO A 41 -12.20 3.08 -4.09
C PRO A 41 -13.28 4.09 -4.48
N LEU A 42 -12.92 5.20 -5.16
CA LEU A 42 -13.83 6.32 -5.42
C LEU A 42 -14.47 6.23 -6.81
N TYR A 43 -13.66 5.96 -7.84
CA TYR A 43 -14.09 5.94 -9.23
C TYR A 43 -14.10 4.53 -9.83
N GLY A 44 -13.51 3.55 -9.14
CA GLY A 44 -13.40 2.17 -9.64
C GLY A 44 -12.48 2.06 -10.87
N GLN A 45 -11.61 3.03 -11.09
CA GLN A 45 -10.58 3.01 -12.13
C GLN A 45 -9.50 1.98 -11.80
N ASP A 46 -8.97 1.34 -12.83
CA ASP A 46 -7.87 0.39 -12.68
C ASP A 46 -6.53 1.12 -12.47
N HIS A 47 -5.80 0.72 -11.42
CA HIS A 47 -4.46 1.18 -11.10
C HIS A 47 -3.51 -0.01 -10.98
N THR A 48 -2.28 0.16 -11.45
CA THR A 48 -1.22 -0.83 -11.24
C THR A 48 -0.24 -0.31 -10.19
N LEU A 49 -0.31 -0.87 -8.99
CA LEU A 49 0.50 -0.47 -7.84
C LEU A 49 1.72 -1.38 -7.68
N THR A 50 2.78 -0.84 -7.11
CA THR A 50 3.97 -1.61 -6.72
C THR A 50 3.73 -2.24 -5.36
N VAL A 51 4.18 -3.47 -5.17
CA VAL A 51 4.18 -4.15 -3.88
C VAL A 51 5.47 -3.84 -3.14
N PHE A 52 5.33 -3.44 -1.88
CA PHE A 52 6.42 -3.11 -1.00
C PHE A 52 6.38 -3.99 0.25
N GLU A 53 7.55 -4.12 0.86
CA GLU A 53 7.76 -4.76 2.14
C GLU A 53 8.44 -3.78 3.10
N ILE A 54 7.97 -3.75 4.36
CA ILE A 54 8.67 -3.16 5.49
C ILE A 54 8.88 -4.23 6.54
N SER A 55 9.95 -4.11 7.33
CA SER A 55 10.22 -5.04 8.42
C SER A 55 10.79 -4.33 9.64
N ASP A 56 10.33 -4.73 10.82
CA ASP A 56 10.89 -4.33 12.11
C ASP A 56 10.82 -5.48 13.11
N ARG A 57 11.93 -5.74 13.81
CA ARG A 57 12.02 -6.72 14.92
C ARG A 57 11.36 -8.08 14.67
N GLY A 58 11.45 -8.59 13.43
CA GLY A 58 10.89 -9.88 13.03
C GLY A 58 9.42 -9.85 12.57
N ILE A 59 8.78 -8.68 12.55
CA ILE A 59 7.51 -8.45 11.89
C ILE A 59 7.81 -7.99 10.46
N THR A 60 7.15 -8.61 9.48
CA THR A 60 7.23 -8.24 8.07
C THR A 60 5.84 -7.92 7.58
N VAL A 61 5.68 -6.70 7.03
CA VAL A 61 4.41 -6.23 6.49
C VAL A 61 4.56 -6.03 4.99
N ILE A 62 3.64 -6.63 4.23
CA ILE A 62 3.56 -6.50 2.78
C ILE A 62 2.31 -5.71 2.42
N PHE A 63 2.47 -4.67 1.62
CA PHE A 63 1.37 -3.82 1.14
C PHE A 63 1.65 -3.34 -0.28
N ALA A 64 0.60 -3.06 -1.04
CA ALA A 64 0.73 -2.38 -2.32
C ALA A 64 0.43 -0.90 -2.14
N ALA A 65 1.25 -0.07 -2.76
CA ALA A 65 1.12 1.37 -2.68
C ALA A 65 1.42 2.05 -4.02
N GLY A 66 0.77 3.19 -4.23
CA GLY A 66 1.11 4.13 -5.29
C GLY A 66 0.25 5.37 -5.22
N GLU A 67 0.72 6.42 -5.88
CA GLU A 67 0.05 7.71 -5.90
C GLU A 67 -1.19 7.69 -6.80
N PHE A 68 -2.33 8.09 -6.25
CA PHE A 68 -3.53 8.44 -7.01
C PHE A 68 -3.53 9.91 -7.43
N SER A 69 -2.85 10.76 -6.66
CA SER A 69 -2.54 12.15 -6.97
C SER A 69 -1.25 12.53 -6.25
N ASN A 70 -0.73 13.73 -6.51
CA ASN A 70 0.50 14.21 -5.90
C ASN A 70 0.41 14.14 -4.36
N CYS A 71 1.29 13.34 -3.75
CA CYS A 71 1.32 13.07 -2.30
C CYS A 71 0.03 12.43 -1.75
N VAL A 72 -0.83 11.85 -2.59
CA VAL A 72 -2.05 11.11 -2.19
C VAL A 72 -1.88 9.66 -2.58
N TRP A 73 -1.73 8.79 -1.58
CA TRP A 73 -1.36 7.39 -1.74
C TRP A 73 -2.56 6.47 -1.51
N GLY A 74 -2.77 5.54 -2.44
CA GLY A 74 -3.65 4.40 -2.25
C GLY A 74 -2.88 3.24 -1.63
N ILE A 75 -3.31 2.75 -0.46
CA ILE A 75 -2.68 1.67 0.29
C ILE A 75 -3.60 0.44 0.29
N TYR A 76 -3.05 -0.71 -0.11
CA TYR A 76 -3.76 -1.97 -0.20
C TYR A 76 -3.00 -3.07 0.52
N GLN A 77 -3.72 -4.00 1.15
CA GLN A 77 -3.11 -5.15 1.81
C GLN A 77 -3.66 -6.46 1.24
N ARG A 78 -2.78 -7.45 1.14
CA ARG A 78 -3.14 -8.81 0.73
C ARG A 78 -3.89 -9.51 1.87
N LEU A 79 -4.99 -10.19 1.52
CA LEU A 79 -5.78 -11.04 2.41
C LEU A 79 -5.07 -12.34 2.77
#